data_AF-A0A536C773-F1
#
_entry.id   AF-A0A536C773-F1
#
_cell.length_a   1.000
_cell.length_b   1.000
_cell.length_c   1.000
_cell.angle_alpha   90.00
_cell.angle_beta   90.00
_cell.angle_gamma   90.00
#
_symmetry.space_group_name_H-M   'P 1'
#
loop_
_entity.id
_entity.type
_entity.pdbx_description
1 polymer ?
#
loop_
_entity_poly.entity_id
_entity_poly.type
_entity_poly.pdbx_seq_one_letter_code
_entity_poly.pdbx_strand_id
1 'polypeptide(L)'
;MDRRPTTRRATRGRPVRAPDEIRPGTPVVILLDCREGEPDRTGQAATFEGYFDFETGELRRAGTGIPRLRMAEERLWGFECWWRLDPQRGGLSDSDRTEIEESKRLLRGLMRDARRSQRVPR
;
A
#
# COMPACT_ATOMS: atom_id res chain seq x y z
N MET A 1 12.31 13.72 60.34
CA MET A 1 11.36 13.25 59.30
C MET A 1 11.75 13.93 58.00
N ASP A 2 12.42 13.22 57.10
CA ASP A 2 12.97 13.81 55.88
C ASP A 2 12.30 13.15 54.66
N ARG A 3 11.40 13.87 53.98
CA ARG A 3 10.65 13.37 52.82
C ARG A 3 11.50 13.56 51.57
N ARG A 4 12.09 12.48 51.07
CA ARG A 4 12.70 12.45 49.73
C ARG A 4 11.61 12.64 48.66
N PRO A 5 11.80 13.53 47.66
CA PRO A 5 10.89 13.62 46.54
C PRO A 5 11.11 12.45 45.60
N THR A 6 10.07 11.63 45.42
CA THR A 6 10.03 10.57 44.41
C THR A 6 10.00 11.18 43.02
N THR A 7 11.07 11.00 42.25
CA THR A 7 11.13 11.31 40.82
C THR A 7 10.13 10.44 40.08
N ARG A 8 8.97 11.01 39.73
CA ARG A 8 8.02 10.42 38.77
C ARG A 8 8.75 10.25 37.43
N ARG A 9 9.12 9.01 37.13
CA ARG A 9 9.63 8.59 35.82
C ARG A 9 8.54 8.90 34.80
N ALA A 10 8.72 9.97 34.02
CA ALA A 10 7.84 10.31 32.92
C ALA A 10 7.79 9.12 31.97
N THR A 11 6.65 8.44 31.91
CA THR A 11 6.30 7.54 30.81
C THR A 11 6.39 8.38 29.55
N ARG A 12 7.46 8.19 28.75
CA ARG A 12 7.54 8.70 27.38
C ARG A 12 6.30 8.17 26.66
N GLY A 13 5.29 9.04 26.52
CA GLY A 13 4.05 8.73 25.83
C GLY A 13 4.41 8.20 24.46
N ARG A 14 3.90 7.01 24.13
CA ARG A 14 4.01 6.45 22.79
C ARG A 14 3.50 7.53 21.82
N PRO A 15 4.28 7.92 20.78
CA PRO A 15 3.83 8.94 19.85
C PRO A 15 2.46 8.55 19.29
N VAL A 16 1.52 9.49 19.35
CA VAL A 16 0.18 9.34 18.79
C VAL A 16 0.33 9.10 17.30
N ARG A 17 -0.22 7.98 16.80
CA ARG A 17 -0.18 7.65 15.37
C ARG A 17 -1.08 8.61 14.61
N ALA A 18 -0.65 9.00 13.41
CA ALA A 18 -1.49 9.81 12.53
C ALA A 18 -2.80 9.03 12.22
N PRO A 19 -3.94 9.73 12.10
CA PRO A 19 -5.24 9.09 11.84
C PRO A 19 -5.24 8.17 10.61
N ASP A 20 -4.41 8.47 9.62
CA ASP A 20 -4.35 7.77 8.33
C ASP A 20 -3.34 6.60 8.29
N GLU A 21 -2.70 6.28 9.43
CA GLU A 21 -1.70 5.20 9.47
C GLU A 21 -2.38 3.82 9.46
N ILE A 22 -2.23 3.09 8.34
CA ILE A 22 -2.72 1.72 8.18
C ILE A 22 -2.01 0.81 9.19
N ARG A 23 -2.76 -0.03 9.90
CA ARG A 23 -2.19 -0.92 10.92
C ARG A 23 -1.66 -2.20 10.28
N PRO A 24 -0.46 -2.69 10.67
CA PRO A 24 -0.06 -4.05 10.34
C PRO A 24 -1.14 -5.06 10.75
N GLY A 25 -1.40 -6.04 9.90
CA GLY A 25 -2.50 -7.00 10.04
C GLY A 25 -3.81 -6.54 9.37
N THR A 26 -3.90 -5.29 8.91
CA THR A 26 -5.10 -4.82 8.20
C THR A 26 -5.28 -5.60 6.90
N PRO A 27 -6.47 -6.18 6.64
CA PRO A 27 -6.73 -6.88 5.40
C PRO A 27 -6.84 -5.91 4.22
N VAL A 28 -6.34 -6.34 3.07
CA VAL A 28 -6.36 -5.60 1.81
C VAL A 28 -6.74 -6.53 0.66
N VAL A 29 -7.16 -5.98 -0.46
CA VAL A 29 -7.39 -6.71 -1.71
C VAL A 29 -6.56 -6.12 -2.83
N ILE A 30 -6.01 -6.98 -3.68
CA ILE A 30 -5.30 -6.58 -4.89
C ILE A 30 -6.34 -6.18 -5.94
N LEU A 31 -6.31 -4.91 -6.35
CA LEU A 31 -7.17 -4.36 -7.39
C LEU A 31 -6.64 -4.67 -8.79
N LEU A 32 -5.33 -4.57 -8.97
CA LEU A 32 -4.67 -4.86 -10.23
C LEU A 32 -3.26 -5.36 -9.96
N ASP A 33 -2.93 -6.56 -10.41
CA ASP A 33 -1.54 -7.03 -10.41
C ASP A 33 -0.79 -6.40 -11.59
N CYS A 34 0.38 -5.83 -11.33
CA CYS A 34 1.20 -5.15 -12.34
C CYS A 34 2.51 -5.89 -12.62
N ARG A 35 2.71 -7.08 -12.06
CA ARG A 35 3.93 -7.87 -12.25
C ARG A 35 3.90 -8.57 -13.61
N GLU A 36 4.87 -8.22 -14.46
CA GLU A 36 5.00 -8.81 -15.79
C GLU A 36 5.53 -10.25 -15.71
N GLY A 37 4.94 -11.16 -16.49
CA GLY A 37 5.36 -12.56 -16.56
C GLY A 37 4.92 -13.45 -15.39
N GLU A 38 4.34 -12.87 -14.34
CA GLU A 38 3.81 -13.58 -13.19
C GLU A 38 2.32 -13.92 -13.36
N PRO A 39 1.81 -14.96 -12.67
CA PRO A 39 0.37 -15.22 -12.61
C PRO A 39 -0.39 -14.02 -12.04
N ASP A 40 -1.49 -13.62 -12.68
CA ASP A 40 -2.34 -12.52 -12.25
C ASP A 40 -3.00 -12.81 -10.90
N ARG A 41 -2.84 -11.87 -9.96
CA ARG A 41 -3.39 -11.94 -8.59
C ARG A 41 -4.50 -10.93 -8.34
N THR A 42 -5.01 -10.30 -9.39
CA THR A 42 -6.17 -9.41 -9.30
C THR A 42 -7.33 -10.10 -8.56
N GLY A 43 -7.83 -9.46 -7.50
CA GLY A 43 -8.88 -9.97 -6.63
C GLY A 43 -8.42 -10.82 -5.46
N GLN A 44 -7.14 -11.17 -5.35
CA GLN A 44 -6.64 -11.91 -4.20
C GLN A 44 -6.58 -11.05 -2.94
N ALA A 45 -6.91 -11.67 -1.82
CA ALA A 45 -6.80 -11.07 -0.51
C ALA A 45 -5.34 -11.11 -0.03
N ALA A 46 -4.91 -10.03 0.61
CA ALA A 46 -3.61 -9.93 1.26
C ALA A 46 -3.73 -9.24 2.61
N THR A 47 -2.62 -9.19 3.34
CA THR A 47 -2.51 -8.52 4.64
C THR A 47 -1.41 -7.48 4.57
N PHE A 48 -1.70 -6.25 4.96
CA PHE A 48 -0.69 -5.21 5.09
C PHE A 48 0.23 -5.54 6.28
N GLU A 49 1.55 -5.68 6.06
CA GLU A 49 2.53 -5.98 7.12
C GLU A 49 3.19 -4.73 7.71
N GLY A 50 3.08 -3.58 7.05
CA GLY A 50 3.78 -2.36 7.45
C GLY A 50 4.51 -1.68 6.29
N TYR A 51 5.28 -0.67 6.62
CA TYR A 51 6.17 0.04 5.69
C TYR A 51 7.59 -0.43 5.94
N PHE A 52 8.33 -0.74 4.87
CA PHE A 52 9.69 -1.22 4.96
C PHE A 52 10.61 -0.47 4.01
N ASP A 53 11.86 -0.42 4.36
CA ASP A 53 12.92 0.01 3.48
C ASP A 53 13.11 -1.04 2.37
N PHE A 54 13.16 -0.59 1.11
CA PHE A 54 13.23 -1.51 -0.02
C PHE A 54 14.58 -2.24 -0.11
N GLU A 55 15.67 -1.54 0.17
CA GLU A 55 17.03 -2.06 0.01
C GLU A 55 17.43 -2.94 1.20
N THR A 56 17.11 -2.48 2.42
CA THR A 56 17.57 -3.12 3.66
C THR A 56 16.53 -4.04 4.29
N GLY A 57 15.25 -3.90 3.93
CA GLY A 57 14.15 -4.66 4.53
C GLY A 57 13.79 -4.24 5.96
N GLU A 58 14.38 -3.16 6.49
CA GLU A 58 14.10 -2.65 7.83
C GLU A 58 12.69 -2.06 7.94
N LEU A 59 12.07 -2.16 9.12
CA LEU A 59 10.78 -1.52 9.38
C LEU A 59 10.91 0.01 9.39
N ARG A 60 10.00 0.68 8.70
CA ARG A 60 9.92 2.15 8.57
C ARG A 60 8.57 2.66 9.07
N ARG A 61 8.47 3.98 9.25
CA ARG A 61 7.20 4.65 9.55
C ARG A 61 6.42 4.89 8.26
N ALA A 62 5.12 5.10 8.38
CA ALA A 62 4.30 5.59 7.28
C ALA A 62 4.94 6.84 6.64
N GLY A 63 4.93 6.88 5.30
CA GLY A 63 5.55 7.96 4.52
C GLY A 63 7.06 7.87 4.34
N THR A 64 7.75 6.92 4.99
CA THR A 64 9.22 6.76 4.92
C THR A 64 9.65 5.38 4.42
N GLY A 65 8.70 4.52 4.08
CA GLY A 65 8.96 3.19 3.54
C GLY A 65 7.88 2.76 2.57
N ILE A 66 8.12 1.64 1.92
CA ILE A 66 7.23 1.03 0.94
C ILE A 66 6.30 0.05 1.67
N PRO A 67 4.98 0.10 1.41
CA PRO A 67 4.05 -0.91 1.89
C PRO A 67 4.52 -2.31 1.52
N ARG A 68 4.44 -3.25 2.47
CA ARG A 68 4.62 -4.68 2.17
C ARG A 68 3.32 -5.43 2.45
N LEU A 69 2.93 -6.27 1.49
CA LEU A 69 1.72 -7.07 1.55
C LEU A 69 2.11 -8.54 1.68
N ARG A 70 1.39 -9.26 2.53
CA ARG A 70 1.48 -10.71 2.68
C ARG A 70 0.31 -11.37 1.97
N MET A 71 0.58 -12.26 1.04
CA MET A 71 -0.42 -13.05 0.36
C MET A 71 -0.07 -14.53 0.51
N ALA A 72 -0.85 -15.27 1.30
CA ALA A 72 -0.52 -16.63 1.71
C ALA A 72 0.95 -16.75 2.21
N GLU A 73 1.80 -17.47 1.48
CA GLU A 73 3.22 -17.66 1.83
C GLU A 73 4.14 -16.59 1.25
N GLU A 74 3.65 -15.78 0.31
CA GLU A 74 4.44 -14.83 -0.46
C GLU A 74 4.32 -13.39 0.02
N ARG A 75 5.32 -12.58 -0.29
CA ARG A 75 5.31 -11.14 -0.01
C ARG A 75 5.39 -10.36 -1.30
N LEU A 76 4.61 -9.30 -1.36
CA LEU A 76 4.61 -8.33 -2.45
C LEU A 76 4.95 -6.95 -1.89
N TRP A 77 5.70 -6.18 -2.66
CA TRP A 77 5.81 -4.74 -2.44
C TRP A 77 4.55 -4.05 -2.97
N GLY A 78 4.08 -3.06 -2.23
CA GLY A 78 2.83 -2.38 -2.57
C GLY A 78 2.89 -1.51 -3.83
N PHE A 79 4.05 -1.36 -4.48
CA PHE A 79 4.17 -0.74 -5.81
C PHE A 79 4.05 -1.75 -6.95
N GLU A 80 4.16 -3.05 -6.67
CA GLU A 80 4.05 -4.12 -7.67
C GLU A 80 2.59 -4.38 -8.07
N CYS A 81 1.64 -3.83 -7.32
CA CYS A 81 0.22 -3.97 -7.56
C CYS A 81 -0.54 -2.74 -7.07
N TRP A 82 -1.74 -2.54 -7.58
CA TRP A 82 -2.70 -1.62 -6.99
C TRP A 82 -3.53 -2.37 -5.97
N TRP A 83 -3.77 -1.76 -4.81
CA TRP A 83 -4.46 -2.41 -3.70
C TRP A 83 -5.24 -1.38 -2.88
N ARG A 84 -6.25 -1.85 -2.16
CA ARG A 84 -7.01 -1.04 -1.20
C ARG A 84 -7.27 -1.80 0.09
N LEU A 85 -7.66 -1.07 1.13
CA LEU A 85 -8.15 -1.67 2.37
C LEU A 85 -9.40 -2.51 2.09
N ASP A 86 -9.49 -3.66 2.75
CA ASP A 86 -10.64 -4.55 2.69
C ASP A 86 -11.00 -5.05 4.09
N PRO A 87 -11.41 -4.15 5.01
CA PRO A 87 -11.61 -4.52 6.41
C PRO A 87 -12.69 -5.59 6.59
N GLN A 88 -13.65 -5.67 5.67
CA GLN A 88 -14.73 -6.66 5.68
C GLN A 88 -14.39 -7.94 4.92
N ARG A 89 -13.21 -8.01 4.28
CA ARG A 89 -12.78 -9.15 3.46
C ARG A 89 -13.77 -9.48 2.35
N GLY A 90 -14.37 -8.45 1.75
CA GLY A 90 -15.37 -8.57 0.68
C GLY A 90 -14.75 -8.89 -0.68
N GLY A 91 -13.43 -8.74 -0.84
CA GLY A 91 -12.75 -8.90 -2.12
C GLY A 91 -13.05 -7.76 -3.10
N LEU A 92 -12.92 -8.04 -4.40
CA LEU A 92 -13.24 -7.10 -5.47
C LEU A 92 -14.75 -6.86 -5.59
N SER A 93 -15.14 -5.60 -5.46
CA SER A 93 -16.50 -5.14 -5.72
C SER A 93 -16.72 -4.83 -7.20
N ASP A 94 -17.99 -4.68 -7.60
CA ASP A 94 -18.35 -4.24 -8.95
C ASP A 94 -17.88 -2.80 -9.24
N SER A 95 -17.82 -1.95 -8.22
CA SER A 95 -17.24 -0.59 -8.34
C SER A 95 -15.77 -0.67 -8.70
N ASP A 96 -15.00 -1.52 -8.00
CA ASP A 96 -13.57 -1.69 -8.28
C ASP A 96 -13.35 -2.10 -9.74
N ARG A 97 -14.13 -3.08 -10.23
CA ARG A 97 -14.03 -3.58 -11.61
C ARG A 97 -14.28 -2.45 -12.62
N THR A 98 -15.31 -1.64 -12.37
CA THR A 98 -15.65 -0.48 -13.20
C THR A 98 -14.52 0.54 -13.22
N GLU A 99 -14.04 0.95 -12.06
CA GLU A 99 -12.97 1.95 -11.91
C GLU A 99 -11.65 1.49 -12.55
N ILE A 100 -11.31 0.20 -12.42
CA ILE A 100 -10.12 -0.38 -13.04
C ILE A 100 -10.23 -0.32 -14.56
N GLU A 101 -11.38 -0.70 -15.15
CA GLU A 101 -11.55 -0.67 -16.60
C GLU A 101 -11.57 0.76 -17.16
N GLU A 102 -12.17 1.70 -16.45
CA GLU A 102 -12.12 3.13 -16.79
C GLU A 102 -10.69 3.67 -16.75
N SER A 103 -9.94 3.35 -15.69
CA SER A 103 -8.54 3.75 -15.53
C SER A 103 -7.67 3.18 -16.65
N LYS A 104 -7.83 1.89 -16.98
CA LYS A 104 -7.15 1.25 -18.11
C LYS A 104 -7.49 1.94 -19.44
N ARG A 105 -8.75 2.29 -19.65
CA ARG A 105 -9.20 3.01 -20.87
C ARG A 105 -8.54 4.38 -20.97
N LEU A 106 -8.49 5.13 -19.88
CA LEU A 106 -7.84 6.45 -19.82
C LEU A 106 -6.34 6.33 -20.12
N LEU A 107 -5.63 5.39 -19.48
CA LEU A 107 -4.21 5.14 -19.71
C LEU A 107 -3.91 4.81 -21.17
N ARG A 108 -4.72 3.94 -21.80
CA ARG A 108 -4.59 3.64 -23.24
C ARG A 108 -4.76 4.89 -24.11
N GLY A 109 -5.65 5.81 -23.72
CA GLY A 109 -5.81 7.12 -24.37
C GLY A 109 -4.57 7.98 -24.26
N LEU A 110 -4.08 8.20 -23.03
CA LEU A 110 -2.89 9.00 -22.74
C LEU A 110 -1.65 8.47 -23.47
N MET A 111 -1.45 7.15 -23.49
CA MET A 111 -0.33 6.54 -24.22
C MET A 111 -0.44 6.75 -25.74
N ARG A 112 -1.64 6.70 -26.29
CA ARG A 112 -1.86 6.96 -27.72
C ARG A 112 -1.52 8.41 -28.06
N ASP A 113 -1.94 9.34 -27.23
CA ASP A 113 -1.71 10.77 -27.44
C ASP A 113 -0.22 11.12 -27.29
N ALA A 114 0.46 10.58 -26.28
CA ALA A 114 1.90 10.75 -26.11
C ALA A 114 2.70 10.27 -27.35
N ARG A 115 2.33 9.11 -27.91
CA ARG A 115 2.93 8.59 -29.14
C ARG A 115 2.67 9.47 -30.37
N ARG A 116 1.52 10.16 -30.43
CA ARG A 116 1.21 11.11 -31.50
C ARG A 116 2.02 12.40 -31.36
N SER A 117 2.13 12.95 -30.15
CA SER A 117 2.91 14.17 -29.90
C SER A 117 4.40 14.01 -30.18
N GLN A 118 4.98 12.83 -29.92
CA GLN A 118 6.38 12.53 -30.26
C GLN A 118 6.64 12.38 -31.77
N ARG A 119 5.60 12.19 -32.59
CA ARG A 119 5.71 12.00 -34.04
C ARG A 119 5.60 13.29 -34.85
N VAL A 120 5.40 14.45 -34.21
CA VAL A 120 5.42 15.75 -34.90
C VAL A 120 6.83 16.33 -34.75
N PRO A 121 7.69 16.28 -35.79
CA PRO A 121 8.92 17.05 -35.79
C PRO A 121 8.54 18.53 -35.95
N ARG A 122 9.22 19.42 -35.22
CA ARG A 122 9.31 20.83 -35.62
C ARG A 122 10.23 20.95 -36.83
#